data_AF-A0A7S3KVL7-F1
#
_entry.id   AF-A0A7S3KVL7-F1
#
_cell.length_a   1.000
_cell.length_b   1.000
_cell.length_c   1.000
_cell.angle_alpha   90.00
_cell.angle_beta   90.00
_cell.angle_gamma   90.00
#
_symmetry.space_group_name_H-M   'P 1'
#
loop_
_entity.id
_entity.type
_entity.pdbx_description
1 polymer ?
#
loop_
_entity_poly.entity_id
_entity_poly.type
_entity_poly.pdbx_seq_one_letter_code
_entity_poly.pdbx_strand_id
1 'polypeptide(L)'
;SADDPAEMIARGKYVLSQFGPLAENCAFLVDGYVAGGTAVTVARRNFPKQFLHYHRAGHGAVTSPQTQRGYTAFVHTKISRIIGASGIHVGTMSFGKMEGDASDKNIAFML
;
A
#
# COMPACT_ATOMS: atom_id res chain seq x y z
N SER A 1 1.05 -5.88 -8.61
CA SER A 1 2.16 -6.57 -7.93
C SER A 1 2.75 -7.65 -8.83
N ALA A 2 4.07 -7.83 -8.81
CA ALA A 2 4.80 -8.95 -9.42
C ALA A 2 6.15 -9.10 -8.69
N ASP A 3 6.70 -10.31 -8.68
CA ASP A 3 8.00 -10.57 -8.04
C ASP A 3 9.15 -9.95 -8.83
N ASP A 4 9.09 -10.02 -10.16
CA ASP A 4 10.05 -9.38 -11.05
C ASP A 4 9.77 -7.87 -11.18
N PRO A 5 10.72 -6.99 -10.79
CA PRO A 5 10.59 -5.55 -11.00
C PRO A 5 10.37 -5.16 -12.46
N ALA A 6 10.92 -5.90 -13.42
CA ALA A 6 10.74 -5.64 -14.84
C ALA A 6 9.28 -5.83 -15.26
N GLU A 7 8.61 -6.85 -14.73
CA GLU A 7 7.18 -7.09 -14.96
C GLU A 7 6.31 -5.98 -14.38
N MET A 8 6.64 -5.48 -13.17
CA MET A 8 5.93 -4.32 -12.60
C MET A 8 6.04 -3.08 -13.50
N ILE A 9 7.24 -2.81 -14.03
CA ILE A 9 7.49 -1.67 -14.92
C ILE A 9 6.78 -1.88 -16.27
N ALA A 10 6.81 -3.09 -16.82
CA ALA A 10 6.13 -3.42 -18.07
C ALA A 10 4.62 -3.21 -17.95
N ARG A 11 3.99 -3.72 -16.88
CA ARG A 11 2.56 -3.51 -16.60
C ARG A 11 2.22 -2.02 -16.45
N GLY A 12 3.01 -1.26 -15.69
CA GLY A 12 2.76 0.17 -15.49
C GLY A 12 2.82 0.94 -16.82
N LYS A 13 3.85 0.71 -17.64
CA LYS A 13 3.97 1.34 -18.97
C LYS A 13 2.81 0.93 -19.89
N TYR A 14 2.44 -0.34 -19.87
CA TYR A 14 1.32 -0.84 -20.64
C TYR A 14 0.02 -0.12 -20.25
N VAL A 15 -0.32 -0.06 -18.97
CA VAL A 15 -1.53 0.63 -18.48
C VAL A 15 -1.56 2.10 -18.92
N LEU A 16 -0.48 2.86 -18.74
CA LEU A 16 -0.45 4.27 -19.17
C LEU A 16 -0.59 4.42 -20.69
N SER A 17 0.00 3.50 -21.46
CA SER A 17 -0.14 3.52 -22.92
C SER A 17 -1.59 3.26 -23.37
N GLN A 18 -2.30 2.33 -22.70
CA GLN A 18 -3.69 2.01 -23.03
C GLN A 18 -4.65 3.13 -22.64
N PHE A 19 -4.39 3.83 -21.52
CA PHE A 19 -5.21 4.97 -21.10
C PHE A 19 -4.89 6.26 -21.89
N GLY A 20 -3.71 6.36 -22.48
CA GLY A 20 -3.33 7.46 -23.37
C GLY A 20 -3.54 8.83 -22.72
N PRO A 21 -4.38 9.72 -23.29
CA PRO A 21 -4.69 11.02 -22.71
C PRO A 21 -5.38 11.01 -21.34
N LEU A 22 -5.86 9.86 -20.86
CA LEU A 22 -6.50 9.70 -19.55
C LEU A 22 -5.57 9.04 -18.52
N ALA A 23 -4.28 8.89 -18.84
CA ALA A 23 -3.31 8.18 -18.02
C ALA A 23 -3.10 8.82 -16.63
N GLU A 24 -3.38 10.12 -16.47
CA GLU A 24 -3.36 10.81 -15.17
C GLU A 24 -4.45 10.33 -14.20
N ASN A 25 -5.51 9.69 -14.71
CA ASN A 25 -6.58 9.13 -13.89
C ASN A 25 -6.25 7.72 -13.36
N CYS A 26 -5.08 7.18 -13.69
CA CYS A 26 -4.64 5.88 -13.21
C CYS A 26 -3.99 5.97 -11.82
N ALA A 27 -4.28 4.96 -11.00
CA ALA A 27 -3.52 4.67 -9.79
C ALA A 27 -2.86 3.29 -9.94
N PHE A 28 -1.70 3.11 -9.33
CA PHE A 28 -1.03 1.82 -9.30
C PHE A 28 -1.12 1.20 -7.92
N LEU A 29 -1.78 0.04 -7.85
CA LEU A 29 -1.89 -0.76 -6.65
C LEU A 29 -0.71 -1.72 -6.51
N VAL A 30 -0.07 -1.70 -5.34
CA VAL A 30 0.96 -2.65 -4.94
C VAL A 30 0.59 -3.28 -3.60
N ASP A 31 0.62 -4.61 -3.53
CA ASP A 31 0.43 -5.39 -2.31
C ASP A 31 1.70 -5.34 -1.44
N GLY A 32 2.00 -4.17 -0.87
CA GLY A 32 3.30 -3.86 -0.30
C GLY A 32 3.72 -4.70 0.91
N TYR A 33 2.77 -5.31 1.63
CA TYR A 33 3.12 -6.23 2.73
C TYR A 33 3.69 -7.55 2.19
N VAL A 34 3.02 -8.19 1.23
CA VAL A 34 3.46 -9.49 0.67
C VAL A 34 4.55 -9.35 -0.38
N ALA A 35 4.48 -8.34 -1.26
CA ALA A 35 5.49 -8.08 -2.29
C ALA A 35 6.73 -7.34 -1.72
N GLY A 36 6.63 -6.83 -0.50
CA GLY A 36 7.71 -6.17 0.23
C GLY A 36 7.99 -4.72 -0.19
N GLY A 37 8.82 -4.04 0.61
CA GLY A 37 9.18 -2.63 0.42
C GLY A 37 9.91 -2.35 -0.90
N THR A 38 10.59 -3.35 -1.47
CA THR A 38 11.22 -3.25 -2.79
C THR A 38 10.18 -3.01 -3.88
N ALA A 39 9.09 -3.78 -3.92
CA ALA A 39 8.03 -3.61 -4.92
C ALA A 39 7.36 -2.23 -4.84
N VAL A 40 7.13 -1.75 -3.61
CA VAL A 40 6.58 -0.40 -3.37
C VAL A 40 7.54 0.67 -3.91
N THR A 41 8.83 0.49 -3.66
CA THR A 41 9.87 1.42 -4.14
C THR A 41 10.04 1.37 -5.66
N VAL A 42 9.88 0.19 -6.30
CA VAL A 42 9.85 0.05 -7.76
C VAL A 42 8.74 0.92 -8.34
N ALA A 43 7.51 0.81 -7.83
CA ALA A 43 6.41 1.66 -8.31
C ALA A 43 6.67 3.15 -8.03
N ARG A 44 7.08 3.50 -6.80
CA ARG A 44 7.31 4.89 -6.39
C ARG A 44 8.36 5.62 -7.23
N ARG A 45 9.45 4.93 -7.60
CA ARG A 45 10.58 5.53 -8.32
C ARG A 45 10.39 5.53 -9.83
N ASN A 46 9.74 4.51 -10.40
CA ASN A 46 9.52 4.42 -11.85
C ASN A 46 8.29 5.20 -12.31
N PHE A 47 7.28 5.38 -11.45
CA PHE A 47 6.04 6.06 -11.78
C PHE A 47 5.69 7.17 -10.76
N PRO A 48 6.59 8.14 -10.50
CA PRO A 48 6.42 9.10 -9.40
C PRO A 48 5.25 10.07 -9.60
N LYS A 49 4.68 10.16 -10.80
CA LYS A 49 3.52 11.00 -11.13
C LYS A 49 2.17 10.28 -10.99
N GLN A 50 2.18 8.96 -10.81
CA GLN A 50 0.98 8.15 -10.66
C GLN A 50 0.72 7.94 -9.17
N PHE A 51 -0.55 7.96 -8.75
CA PHE A 51 -0.90 7.73 -7.35
C PHE A 51 -0.52 6.30 -6.96
N LEU A 52 0.31 6.15 -5.93
CA LEU A 52 0.75 4.86 -5.42
C LEU A 52 -0.18 4.36 -4.32
N HIS A 53 -1.07 3.44 -4.68
CA HIS A 53 -2.02 2.80 -3.77
C HIS A 53 -1.36 1.59 -3.11
N TYR A 54 -1.02 1.72 -1.83
CA TYR A 54 -0.49 0.62 -1.03
C TYR A 54 -1.64 -0.24 -0.50
N HIS A 55 -1.73 -1.47 -0.99
CA HIS A 55 -2.57 -2.50 -0.42
C HIS A 55 -1.77 -3.35 0.58
N ARG A 56 -2.38 -3.67 1.72
CA ARG A 56 -1.69 -4.32 2.85
C ARG A 56 -2.10 -5.77 3.06
N ALA A 57 -2.57 -6.48 2.04
CA ALA A 57 -2.95 -7.91 2.17
C ALA A 57 -1.89 -8.72 2.93
N GLY A 58 -2.34 -9.59 3.85
CA GLY A 58 -1.46 -10.41 4.70
C GLY A 58 -0.98 -9.74 5.99
N HIS A 59 -1.15 -8.41 6.15
CA HIS A 59 -0.62 -7.70 7.32
C HIS A 59 -1.12 -8.23 8.68
N GLY A 60 -2.35 -8.77 8.71
CA GLY A 60 -2.97 -9.29 9.94
C GLY A 60 -2.15 -10.38 10.65
N ALA A 61 -1.27 -11.09 9.93
CA ALA A 61 -0.38 -12.08 10.53
C ALA A 61 0.51 -11.48 11.62
N VAL A 62 0.89 -10.21 11.49
CA VAL A 62 1.76 -9.52 12.46
C VAL A 62 1.13 -8.30 13.13
N THR A 63 0.10 -7.70 12.53
CA THR A 63 -0.54 -6.51 13.10
C THR A 63 -1.78 -6.79 13.93
N SER A 64 -2.31 -8.03 13.91
CA SER A 64 -3.48 -8.39 14.71
C SER A 64 -3.18 -8.20 16.20
N PRO A 65 -4.11 -7.66 17.01
CA PRO A 65 -3.97 -7.62 18.46
C PRO A 65 -3.81 -9.00 19.10
N GLN A 66 -4.24 -10.07 18.42
CA GLN A 66 -4.04 -11.45 18.88
C GLN A 66 -2.56 -11.87 18.77
N THR A 67 -1.81 -11.30 17.82
CA THR A 67 -0.40 -11.62 17.59
C THR A 67 0.50 -10.82 18.53
N GLN A 68 1.20 -11.49 19.44
CA GLN A 68 2.15 -10.88 20.39
C GLN A 68 3.57 -10.71 19.80
N ARG A 69 3.70 -10.61 18.47
CA ARG A 69 4.98 -10.51 17.74
C ARG A 69 4.83 -9.62 16.52
N GLY A 70 5.93 -9.04 16.05
CA GLY A 70 5.94 -8.17 14.88
C GLY A 70 5.76 -6.71 15.25
N TYR A 71 4.78 -6.04 14.63
CA TYR A 71 4.54 -4.61 14.82
C TYR A 71 3.07 -4.27 14.59
N THR A 72 2.61 -3.16 15.16
CA THR A 72 1.21 -2.74 15.07
C THR A 72 0.85 -2.19 13.68
N ALA A 73 -0.45 -2.11 13.39
CA ALA A 73 -0.94 -1.45 12.18
C ALA A 73 -0.48 0.02 12.09
N PHE A 74 -0.39 0.72 13.24
CA PHE A 74 0.13 2.08 13.34
C PHE A 74 1.58 2.20 12.87
N VAL A 75 2.45 1.27 13.29
CA VAL A 75 3.85 1.23 12.83
C VAL A 75 3.90 0.95 11.32
N HIS A 76 3.11 -0.02 10.85
CA HIS A 76 3.07 -0.40 9.43
C HIS A 76 2.69 0.79 8.53
N THR A 77 1.64 1.53 8.88
CA THR A 77 1.16 2.70 8.12
C THR A 77 2.12 3.88 8.20
N LYS A 78 2.87 4.04 9.31
CA LYS A 78 3.91 5.06 9.40
C LYS A 78 5.08 4.74 8.45
N ILE A 79 5.48 3.47 8.37
CA ILE A 79 6.50 3.02 7.43
C ILE A 79 6.04 3.21 5.98
N SER A 80 4.77 2.92 5.66
CA SER A 80 4.26 3.11 4.30
C SER A 80 4.37 4.56 3.82
N ARG A 81 4.17 5.53 4.72
CA ARG A 81 4.39 6.96 4.43
C ARG A 81 5.86 7.25 4.10
N ILE A 82 6.79 6.69 4.89
CA ILE A 82 8.24 6.87 4.70
C ILE A 82 8.71 6.31 3.35
N ILE A 83 8.23 5.13 2.96
CA ILE A 83 8.59 4.49 1.68
C ILE A 83 7.83 5.07 0.47
N GLY A 84 6.99 6.09 0.69
CA GLY A 84 6.42 6.92 -0.36
C GLY A 84 5.09 6.45 -0.94
N ALA A 85 4.30 5.66 -0.20
CA ALA A 85 2.91 5.40 -0.58
C ALA A 85 2.11 6.72 -0.65
N SER A 86 1.30 6.90 -1.70
CA SER A 86 0.38 8.06 -1.81
C SER A 86 -0.87 7.85 -0.96
N GLY A 87 -1.29 6.60 -0.79
CA GLY A 87 -2.35 6.20 0.13
C GLY A 87 -2.19 4.75 0.56
N ILE A 88 -2.62 4.42 1.77
CA ILE A 88 -2.62 3.07 2.32
C ILE A 88 -3.98 2.75 2.94
N HIS A 89 -4.41 1.49 2.84
CA HIS A 89 -5.54 1.01 3.63
C HIS A 89 -5.24 1.14 5.13
N VAL A 90 -6.03 1.95 5.84
CA VAL A 90 -5.89 2.12 7.31
C VAL A 90 -6.81 1.18 8.10
N GLY A 91 -7.85 0.64 7.46
CA GLY A 91 -8.87 -0.21 8.10
C GLY A 91 -10.17 0.56 8.31
N THR A 92 -11.16 -0.10 8.90
CA THR A 92 -12.50 0.47 9.14
C THR A 92 -12.70 0.90 10.59
N MET A 93 -11.65 0.89 11.43
CA MET A 93 -11.72 1.33 12.84
C MET A 93 -12.86 0.65 13.61
N SER A 94 -12.98 -0.69 13.45
CA SER A 94 -14.06 -1.54 13.99
C SER A 94 -15.46 -1.42 13.37
N PHE A 95 -15.68 -0.55 12.38
CA PHE A 95 -16.99 -0.41 11.71
C PHE A 95 -17.22 -1.38 10.54
N GLY A 96 -16.30 -2.32 10.31
CA GLY A 96 -16.31 -3.22 9.16
C GLY A 96 -15.88 -4.63 9.53
N LYS A 97 -15.62 -5.46 8.51
CA LYS A 97 -15.39 -6.90 8.70
C LYS A 97 -13.98 -7.30 9.18
N MET A 98 -12.99 -6.41 9.07
CA MET A 98 -11.62 -6.69 9.46
C MET A 98 -11.38 -6.22 10.89
N GLU A 99 -10.52 -6.93 11.64
CA GLU A 99 -10.10 -6.50 12.98
C GLU A 99 -9.60 -5.05 12.97
N GLY A 100 -9.94 -4.31 14.02
CA GLY A 100 -9.51 -2.92 14.25
C GLY A 100 -10.12 -2.39 15.54
N ASP A 101 -9.66 -1.22 15.96
CA ASP A 101 -10.13 -0.52 17.16
C ASP A 101 -10.58 0.92 16.82
N ALA A 102 -11.50 1.50 17.60
CA ALA A 102 -11.91 2.89 17.41
C ALA A 102 -10.73 3.89 17.58
N SER A 103 -9.71 3.53 18.35
CA SER A 103 -8.48 4.28 18.50
C SER A 103 -7.59 4.27 17.25
N ASP A 104 -7.85 3.41 16.26
CA ASP A 104 -7.16 3.42 14.97
C ASP A 104 -7.40 4.70 14.17
N LYS A 105 -8.35 5.56 14.58
CA LYS A 105 -8.44 6.96 14.08
C LYS A 105 -7.12 7.72 14.23
N ASN A 106 -6.29 7.37 15.22
CA ASN A 106 -4.97 7.94 15.43
C ASN A 106 -4.00 7.60 14.28
N ILE A 107 -4.21 6.50 13.56
CA ILE A 107 -3.48 6.19 12.33
C ILE A 107 -3.77 7.24 11.26
N ALA A 108 -5.05 7.57 11.08
CA ALA A 108 -5.48 8.54 10.07
C ALA A 108 -4.95 9.95 10.37
N PHE A 109 -4.96 10.39 11.63
CA PHE A 109 -4.43 11.71 12.01
C PHE A 109 -2.92 11.86 11.81
N MET A 110 -2.19 10.75 11.67
CA MET A 110 -0.73 10.75 11.51
C MET A 110 -0.30 10.76 10.04
N LEU A 111 -1.17 10.40 9.09
CA LEU A 111 -0.85 10.35 7.66
C LEU A 111 -0.96 11.74 7.00
#